data_AF-A0A7S3XMJ5-F1
#
_entry.id   AF-A0A7S3XMJ5-F1
#
_cell.length_a   1.000
_cell.length_b   1.000
_cell.length_c   1.000
_cell.angle_alpha   90.00
_cell.angle_beta   90.00
_cell.angle_gamma   90.00
#
_symmetry.space_group_name_H-M   'P 1'
#
loop_
_entity.id
_entity.type
_entity.pdbx_description
1 polymer ?
#
loop_
_entity_poly.entity_id
_entity_poly.type
_entity_poly.pdbx_seq_one_letter_code
_entity_poly.pdbx_strand_id
1 'polypeptide(L)'
;GGKDSLVVHALARACPDIDHAWCYVGDGADEFQSSWRLQAIVRKSRAPVLRVAHEFDYEHLGKMQFGRYKPCGHPWAALVAFDSVLVAYLNGFEFIAVGNETSANYGNGVQVFDGIEVNHQYDKSFYFERRANLYIKQYLVEKLHYFSALQNLWELRITEIFCQRCQPYFQIFASCNEITKGSSRWCAKCEKCCFVFLLMSAFVEPPLAWSVFGTNLFEELSLEETFKSLYVGISSEVTNDCQEGPEQQEQRQEVQRSRSYTDGRGGKGGGG
;
A
#
# COMPACT_ATOMS: atom_id res chain seq x y z
N GLY A 1 5.81 -5.18 5.51
CA GLY A 1 4.79 -6.06 6.12
C GLY A 1 3.35 -5.64 5.83
N GLY A 2 3.09 -4.67 4.95
CA GLY A 2 1.74 -4.42 4.41
C GLY A 2 1.44 -5.31 3.21
N LYS A 3 0.24 -5.16 2.64
CA LYS A 3 -0.20 -5.86 1.42
C LYS A 3 0.85 -5.75 0.30
N ASP A 4 1.29 -4.54 0.00
CA ASP A 4 2.10 -4.26 -1.20
C ASP A 4 3.47 -4.93 -1.11
N SER A 5 4.13 -4.80 0.05
CA SER A 5 5.38 -5.51 0.32
C SER A 5 5.27 -7.04 0.23
N LEU A 6 4.10 -7.61 0.56
CA LEU A 6 3.86 -9.04 0.40
C LEU A 6 3.68 -9.42 -1.07
N VAL A 7 3.04 -8.57 -1.87
CA VAL A 7 2.96 -8.76 -3.32
C VAL A 7 4.34 -8.70 -3.95
N VAL A 8 5.18 -7.73 -3.60
CA VAL A 8 6.58 -7.65 -4.07
C VAL A 8 7.34 -8.94 -3.73
N HIS A 9 7.22 -9.43 -2.50
CA HIS A 9 7.83 -10.69 -2.11
C HIS A 9 7.28 -11.90 -2.90
N ALA A 10 5.97 -11.96 -3.14
CA ALA A 10 5.38 -13.03 -3.94
C ALA A 10 5.84 -13.00 -5.40
N LEU A 11 6.07 -11.80 -5.97
CA LEU A 11 6.67 -11.63 -7.29
C LEU A 11 8.13 -12.09 -7.30
N ALA A 12 8.93 -11.67 -6.31
CA ALA A 12 10.33 -12.12 -6.18
C ALA A 12 10.42 -13.65 -6.02
N ARG A 13 9.56 -14.27 -5.21
CA ARG A 13 9.47 -15.73 -5.04
C ARG A 13 9.08 -16.48 -6.31
N ALA A 14 8.41 -15.84 -7.25
CA ALA A 14 8.06 -16.44 -8.52
C ALA A 14 9.24 -16.52 -9.51
N CYS A 15 10.36 -15.85 -9.19
CA CYS A 15 11.61 -15.87 -9.94
C CYS A 15 12.63 -16.76 -9.18
N PRO A 16 12.73 -18.07 -9.49
CA PRO A 16 13.55 -19.01 -8.71
C PRO A 16 15.05 -18.70 -8.76
N ASP A 17 15.51 -18.00 -9.79
CA ASP A 17 16.92 -17.64 -9.99
C ASP A 17 17.33 -16.36 -9.24
N ILE A 18 16.40 -15.74 -8.49
CA ILE A 18 16.64 -14.49 -7.76
C ILE A 18 16.56 -14.76 -6.26
N ASP A 19 17.73 -14.79 -5.62
CA ASP A 19 17.83 -14.70 -4.17
C ASP A 19 17.35 -13.33 -3.69
N HIS A 20 16.59 -13.30 -2.60
CA HIS A 20 16.10 -12.05 -2.02
C HIS A 20 16.02 -12.13 -0.50
N ALA A 21 16.13 -10.96 0.11
CA ALA A 21 15.98 -10.75 1.54
C ALA A 21 14.95 -9.64 1.79
N TRP A 22 14.29 -9.69 2.93
CA TRP A 22 13.54 -8.54 3.44
C TRP A 22 14.52 -7.48 3.93
N CYS A 23 14.27 -6.22 3.57
CA CYS A 23 14.85 -5.06 4.28
C CYS A 23 13.74 -4.45 5.14
N TYR A 24 13.94 -4.43 6.46
CA TYR A 24 13.04 -3.76 7.40
C TYR A 24 13.73 -2.55 7.99
N VAL A 25 13.17 -1.38 7.73
CA VAL A 25 13.60 -0.12 8.35
C VAL A 25 12.56 0.23 9.41
N GLY A 26 12.98 0.24 10.66
CA GLY A 26 12.13 0.49 11.81
C GLY A 26 12.35 1.86 12.44
N ASP A 27 11.34 2.29 13.18
CA ASP A 27 11.39 3.44 14.07
C ASP A 27 11.65 2.97 15.51
N GLY A 28 12.93 2.98 15.89
CA GLY A 28 13.45 2.38 17.12
C GLY A 28 13.94 0.94 16.94
N ALA A 29 14.97 0.59 17.71
CA ALA A 29 15.65 -0.71 17.60
C ALA A 29 14.76 -1.94 17.95
N ASP A 30 13.68 -1.71 18.71
CA ASP A 30 12.81 -2.76 19.24
C ASP A 30 11.48 -2.91 18.49
N GLU A 31 11.20 -2.08 17.47
CA GLU A 31 9.91 -2.10 16.77
C GLU A 31 9.64 -3.46 16.11
N PHE A 32 10.66 -4.03 15.46
CA PHE A 32 10.55 -5.35 14.85
C PHE A 32 10.34 -6.46 15.90
N GLN A 33 11.07 -6.39 17.01
CA GLN A 33 11.05 -7.36 18.11
C GLN A 33 9.73 -7.32 18.87
N SER A 34 9.12 -6.15 19.00
CA SER A 34 7.81 -5.97 19.64
C SER A 34 6.64 -6.34 18.71
N SER A 35 6.88 -6.48 17.41
CA SER A 35 5.85 -6.82 16.43
C SER A 35 5.80 -8.31 16.11
N TRP A 36 4.89 -9.04 16.78
CA TRP A 36 4.64 -10.46 16.49
C TRP A 36 4.31 -10.69 15.00
N ARG A 37 3.64 -9.71 14.39
CA ARG A 37 3.18 -9.73 13.01
C ARG A 37 4.32 -9.73 12.01
N LEU A 38 5.28 -8.82 12.18
CA LEU A 38 6.45 -8.74 11.32
C LEU A 38 7.30 -10.01 11.43
N GLN A 39 7.46 -10.52 12.65
CA GLN A 39 8.16 -11.79 12.87
C GLN A 39 7.43 -12.98 12.24
N ALA A 40 6.10 -13.03 12.34
CA ALA A 40 5.29 -14.07 11.71
C ALA A 40 5.40 -14.03 10.18
N ILE A 41 5.41 -12.84 9.57
CA ILE A 41 5.64 -12.67 8.12
C ILE A 41 7.01 -13.22 7.74
N VAL A 42 8.08 -12.82 8.42
CA VAL A 42 9.45 -13.29 8.11
C VAL A 42 9.55 -14.80 8.25
N ARG A 43 9.10 -15.37 9.37
CA ARG A 43 9.10 -16.84 9.59
C ARG A 43 8.34 -17.58 8.49
N LYS A 44 7.18 -17.06 8.09
CA LYS A 44 6.33 -17.68 7.06
C LYS A 44 6.92 -17.54 5.66
N SER A 45 7.62 -16.45 5.38
CA SER A 45 8.27 -16.19 4.10
C SER A 45 9.47 -17.10 3.84
N ARG A 46 10.12 -17.59 4.91
CA ARG A 46 11.39 -18.35 4.84
C ARG A 46 12.52 -17.59 4.14
N ALA A 47 12.37 -16.28 3.94
CA ALA A 47 13.42 -15.41 3.43
C ALA A 47 14.17 -14.76 4.60
N PRO A 48 15.49 -14.50 4.44
CA PRO A 48 16.26 -13.75 5.43
C PRO A 48 15.70 -12.33 5.58
N VAL A 49 15.99 -11.70 6.72
CA VAL A 49 15.64 -10.31 7.00
C VAL A 49 16.85 -9.53 7.48
N LEU A 50 17.11 -8.40 6.82
CA LEU A 50 18.05 -7.37 7.20
C LEU A 50 17.26 -6.25 7.87
N ARG A 51 17.78 -5.74 8.98
CA ARG A 51 17.06 -4.75 9.81
C ARG A 51 17.93 -3.52 10.03
N VAL A 52 17.34 -2.37 9.82
CA VAL A 52 17.87 -1.05 10.17
C VAL A 52 16.85 -0.37 11.07
N ALA A 53 17.31 0.45 12.00
CA ALA A 53 16.44 1.24 12.84
C ALA A 53 16.98 2.67 12.94
N HIS A 54 16.05 3.62 13.03
CA HIS A 54 16.34 5.01 13.33
C HIS A 54 15.80 5.38 14.69
N GLU A 55 16.46 6.32 15.35
CA GLU A 55 15.91 7.00 16.53
C GLU A 55 15.55 8.42 16.13
N PHE A 56 14.31 8.62 15.69
CA PHE A 56 13.83 9.95 15.33
C PHE A 56 13.38 10.74 16.55
N ASP A 57 13.94 11.95 16.70
CA ASP A 57 13.40 12.94 17.62
C ASP A 57 12.19 13.64 16.97
N TYR A 58 11.04 12.98 17.07
CA TYR A 58 9.76 13.52 16.58
C TYR A 58 9.36 14.82 17.27
N GLU A 59 9.78 15.02 18.52
CA GLU A 59 9.49 16.25 19.25
C GLU A 59 10.25 17.42 18.64
N HIS A 60 11.52 17.22 18.31
CA HIS A 60 12.32 18.22 17.59
C HIS A 60 11.77 18.48 16.19
N LEU A 61 11.48 17.44 15.41
CA LEU A 61 10.91 17.58 14.06
C LEU A 61 9.58 18.32 14.06
N GLY A 62 8.69 18.03 15.01
CA GLY A 62 7.39 18.70 15.15
C GLY A 62 7.50 20.18 15.55
N LYS A 63 8.63 20.58 16.14
CA LYS A 63 8.93 21.99 16.47
C LYS A 63 9.59 22.74 15.32
N MET A 64 10.08 22.06 14.28
CA MET A 64 10.67 22.73 13.12
C MET A 64 9.61 23.57 12.41
N GLN A 65 10.00 24.78 12.02
CA GLN A 65 9.13 25.72 11.33
C GLN A 65 9.89 26.41 10.20
N PHE A 66 9.34 26.36 8.99
CA PHE A 66 9.89 26.98 7.80
C PHE A 66 9.02 28.18 7.42
N GLY A 67 9.22 29.30 8.11
CA GLY A 67 8.36 30.48 8.00
C GLY A 67 6.94 30.19 8.47
N ARG A 68 5.96 30.24 7.57
CA ARG A 68 4.55 29.90 7.89
C ARG A 68 4.23 28.41 7.80
N TYR A 69 5.17 27.59 7.32
CA TYR A 69 4.95 26.15 7.10
C TYR A 69 5.51 25.32 8.26
N LYS A 70 4.80 24.25 8.59
CA LYS A 70 5.28 23.19 9.49
C LYS A 70 5.43 21.91 8.68
N PRO A 71 6.41 21.05 8.99
CA PRO A 71 6.50 19.72 8.39
C PRO A 71 5.21 18.93 8.62
N CYS A 72 4.67 18.32 7.56
CA CYS A 72 3.53 17.41 7.65
C CYS A 72 3.95 15.96 7.99
N GLY A 73 5.25 15.73 8.20
CA GLY A 73 5.87 14.43 8.43
C GLY A 73 7.30 14.43 7.89
N HIS A 74 8.02 13.32 8.11
CA HIS A 74 9.26 13.04 7.38
C HIS A 74 8.93 12.18 6.14
N PRO A 75 9.70 12.31 5.04
CA PRO A 75 9.51 11.48 3.85
C PRO A 75 10.01 10.06 4.12
N TRP A 76 9.21 9.27 4.84
CA TRP A 76 9.60 7.94 5.30
C TRP A 76 9.98 7.02 4.14
N ALA A 77 9.30 7.12 2.99
CA ALA A 77 9.65 6.26 1.86
C ALA A 77 11.00 6.63 1.25
N ALA A 78 11.33 7.94 1.18
CA ALA A 78 12.66 8.37 0.77
C ALA A 78 13.75 7.89 1.74
N LEU A 79 13.48 7.97 3.05
CA LEU A 79 14.39 7.45 4.07
C LEU A 79 14.65 5.96 3.88
N VAL A 80 13.58 5.16 3.81
CA VAL A 80 13.63 3.71 3.60
C VAL A 80 14.41 3.38 2.32
N ALA A 81 14.24 4.17 1.25
CA ALA A 81 14.97 3.98 0.01
C ALA A 81 16.48 4.11 0.22
N PHE A 82 16.96 5.18 0.87
CA PHE A 82 18.39 5.42 1.08
C PHE A 82 19.02 4.50 2.13
N ASP A 83 18.29 4.13 3.19
CA ASP A 83 18.77 3.09 4.12
C ASP A 83 18.96 1.75 3.41
N SER A 84 18.02 1.41 2.54
CA SER A 84 18.10 0.18 1.76
C SER A 84 19.29 0.20 0.81
N VAL A 85 19.74 1.37 0.33
CA VAL A 85 20.99 1.50 -0.47
C VAL A 85 22.20 1.08 0.36
N LEU A 86 22.32 1.57 1.60
CA LEU A 86 23.40 1.18 2.49
C LEU A 86 23.35 -0.31 2.81
N VAL A 87 22.17 -0.83 3.15
CA VAL A 87 21.97 -2.26 3.46
C VAL A 87 22.33 -3.14 2.28
N ALA A 88 21.85 -2.80 1.08
CA ALA A 88 22.12 -3.54 -0.13
C ALA A 88 23.61 -3.54 -0.45
N TYR A 89 24.26 -2.38 -0.38
CA TYR A 89 25.70 -2.25 -0.61
C TYR A 89 26.52 -3.13 0.34
N LEU A 90 26.23 -3.08 1.65
CA LEU A 90 26.97 -3.85 2.67
C LEU A 90 26.78 -5.36 2.54
N ASN A 91 25.69 -5.82 1.93
CA ASN A 91 25.36 -7.23 1.78
C ASN A 91 25.48 -7.74 0.34
N GLY A 92 26.01 -6.92 -0.59
CA GLY A 92 26.24 -7.32 -1.98
C GLY A 92 24.98 -7.47 -2.83
N PHE A 93 23.88 -6.81 -2.49
CA PHE A 93 22.69 -6.76 -3.34
C PHE A 93 22.81 -5.68 -4.41
N GLU A 94 22.37 -6.01 -5.63
CA GLU A 94 22.36 -5.07 -6.77
C GLU A 94 20.99 -4.39 -6.95
N PHE A 95 19.93 -4.96 -6.39
CA PHE A 95 18.56 -4.51 -6.59
C PHE A 95 17.84 -4.25 -5.27
N ILE A 96 17.06 -3.17 -5.23
CA ILE A 96 16.14 -2.84 -4.15
C ILE A 96 14.75 -2.71 -4.76
N ALA A 97 13.84 -3.58 -4.34
CA ALA A 97 12.45 -3.57 -4.78
C ALA A 97 11.54 -3.06 -3.66
N VAL A 98 10.71 -2.06 -3.96
CA VAL A 98 9.65 -1.55 -3.09
C VAL A 98 8.27 -1.75 -3.72
N GLY A 99 7.21 -1.51 -2.96
CA GLY A 99 5.82 -1.70 -3.37
C GLY A 99 5.04 -0.40 -3.51
N ASN A 100 5.61 0.61 -4.16
CA ASN A 100 4.90 1.86 -4.44
C ASN A 100 4.01 1.71 -5.69
N GLU A 101 2.79 2.19 -5.65
CA GLU A 101 1.79 1.96 -6.70
C GLU A 101 1.59 3.18 -7.61
N THR A 102 0.82 3.00 -8.69
CA THR A 102 0.56 4.07 -9.68
C THR A 102 -0.08 5.31 -9.06
N SER A 103 -0.94 5.14 -8.05
CA SER A 103 -1.66 6.24 -7.38
C SER A 103 -0.70 7.26 -6.75
N ALA A 104 0.49 6.81 -6.29
CA ALA A 104 1.50 7.67 -5.68
C ALA A 104 2.13 8.69 -6.65
N ASN A 105 1.87 8.57 -7.96
CA ASN A 105 2.30 9.58 -8.93
C ASN A 105 1.44 10.86 -8.88
N TYR A 106 0.24 10.80 -8.29
CA TYR A 106 -0.75 11.87 -8.32
C TYR A 106 -0.90 12.53 -6.95
N GLY A 107 -1.20 13.82 -6.96
CA GLY A 107 -1.64 14.51 -5.76
C GLY A 107 -3.10 14.17 -5.42
N ASN A 108 -3.61 14.80 -4.38
CA ASN A 108 -4.99 14.61 -3.92
C ASN A 108 -5.96 15.67 -4.50
N GLY A 109 -5.61 16.29 -5.63
CA GLY A 109 -6.39 17.36 -6.26
C GLY A 109 -6.35 18.70 -5.52
N VAL A 110 -5.62 18.81 -4.39
CA VAL A 110 -5.49 20.06 -3.64
C VAL A 110 -4.41 20.92 -4.29
N GLN A 111 -4.86 21.98 -4.96
CA GLN A 111 -3.98 22.98 -5.54
C GLN A 111 -3.60 24.04 -4.50
N VAL A 112 -2.30 24.29 -4.38
CA VAL A 112 -1.72 25.33 -3.53
C VAL A 112 -0.71 26.13 -4.38
N PHE A 113 -0.28 27.31 -3.92
CA PHE A 113 0.71 28.14 -4.65
C PHE A 113 0.34 28.40 -6.12
N ASP A 114 -0.74 29.13 -6.36
CA ASP A 114 -1.14 29.57 -7.71
C ASP A 114 -1.42 28.40 -8.69
N GLY A 115 -2.08 27.34 -8.20
CA GLY A 115 -2.56 26.23 -9.02
C GLY A 115 -1.63 25.01 -9.06
N ILE A 116 -0.55 25.00 -8.29
CA ILE A 116 0.36 23.85 -8.22
C ILE A 116 -0.22 22.79 -7.28
N GLU A 117 -0.50 21.62 -7.82
CA GLU A 117 -0.88 20.46 -7.01
C GLU A 117 0.33 19.93 -6.23
N VAL A 118 0.16 19.72 -4.93
CA VAL A 118 1.19 19.11 -4.09
C VAL A 118 0.94 17.61 -3.98
N ASN A 119 1.89 16.82 -4.47
CA ASN A 119 1.89 15.38 -4.27
C ASN A 119 2.43 15.03 -2.86
N HIS A 120 1.51 14.70 -1.96
CA HIS A 120 1.81 14.27 -0.58
C HIS A 120 2.56 12.92 -0.49
N GLN A 121 2.64 12.16 -1.58
CA GLN A 121 3.37 10.90 -1.70
C GLN A 121 4.49 10.98 -2.76
N TYR A 122 5.05 12.17 -2.97
CA TYR A 122 6.09 12.39 -3.97
C TYR A 122 7.24 11.38 -3.87
N ASP A 123 7.66 11.02 -2.66
CA ASP A 123 8.75 10.08 -2.36
C ASP A 123 8.43 8.61 -2.70
N LYS A 124 7.22 8.35 -3.21
CA LYS A 124 6.78 7.06 -3.75
C LYS A 124 6.47 7.12 -5.25
N SER A 125 6.59 8.29 -5.87
CA SER A 125 6.32 8.48 -7.30
C SER A 125 7.43 7.90 -8.18
N PHE A 126 7.09 7.60 -9.43
CA PHE A 126 8.04 7.19 -10.46
C PHE A 126 9.06 8.29 -10.75
N TYR A 127 8.63 9.55 -10.65
CA TYR A 127 9.51 10.69 -10.80
C TYR A 127 10.59 10.73 -9.71
N PHE A 128 10.22 10.47 -8.45
CA PHE A 128 11.18 10.30 -7.37
C PHE A 128 12.10 9.11 -7.62
N GLU A 129 11.56 7.94 -7.98
CA GLU A 129 12.34 6.73 -8.27
C GLU A 129 13.43 7.01 -9.32
N ARG A 130 13.08 7.67 -10.43
CA ARG A 130 14.03 8.02 -11.49
C ARG A 130 15.15 8.94 -10.97
N ARG A 131 14.80 9.95 -10.16
CA ARG A 131 15.78 10.88 -9.59
C ARG A 131 16.67 10.22 -8.53
N ALA A 132 16.08 9.37 -7.68
CA ALA A 132 16.82 8.59 -6.70
C ALA A 132 17.84 7.69 -7.39
N ASN A 133 17.46 6.97 -8.44
CA ASN A 133 18.40 6.16 -9.23
C ASN A 133 19.54 6.99 -9.85
N LEU A 134 19.23 8.14 -10.43
CA LEU A 134 20.28 9.02 -10.99
C LEU A 134 21.28 9.43 -9.90
N TYR A 135 20.79 9.82 -8.73
CA TYR A 135 21.62 10.19 -7.60
C TYR A 135 22.45 9.01 -7.07
N ILE A 136 21.82 7.85 -6.85
CA ILE A 136 22.47 6.63 -6.37
C ILE A 136 23.61 6.23 -7.31
N LYS A 137 23.35 6.19 -8.61
CA LYS A 137 24.35 5.77 -9.60
C LYS A 137 25.51 6.77 -9.72
N GLN A 138 25.22 8.06 -9.61
CA GLN A 138 26.22 9.11 -9.78
C GLN A 138 27.12 9.27 -8.54
N TYR A 139 26.56 9.14 -7.34
CA TYR A 139 27.24 9.57 -6.10
C TYR A 139 27.44 8.46 -5.06
N LEU A 140 26.71 7.34 -5.16
CA LEU A 140 26.74 6.29 -4.13
C LEU A 140 27.32 4.99 -4.68
N VAL A 141 26.52 4.23 -5.44
CA VAL A 141 26.86 2.88 -5.91
C VAL A 141 26.31 2.69 -7.32
N GLU A 142 27.19 2.71 -8.31
CA GLU A 142 26.83 2.67 -9.75
C GLU A 142 25.98 1.45 -10.14
N LYS A 143 26.29 0.28 -9.57
CA LYS A 143 25.62 -0.99 -9.91
C LYS A 143 24.27 -1.17 -9.23
N LEU A 144 23.93 -0.32 -8.26
CA LEU A 144 22.73 -0.50 -7.47
C LEU A 144 21.52 0.13 -8.17
N HIS A 145 20.41 -0.60 -8.20
CA HIS A 145 19.16 -0.13 -8.79
C HIS A 145 18.00 -0.21 -7.81
N TYR A 146 17.39 0.95 -7.53
CA TYR A 146 16.18 1.07 -6.70
C TYR A 146 14.96 1.16 -7.60
N PHE A 147 13.92 0.36 -7.37
CA PHE A 147 12.71 0.45 -8.17
C PHE A 147 11.48 0.00 -7.38
N SER A 148 10.31 0.48 -7.79
CA SER A 148 9.06 -0.10 -7.36
C SER A 148 8.60 -1.19 -8.32
N ALA A 149 8.34 -2.39 -7.79
CA ALA A 149 7.80 -3.49 -8.59
C ALA A 149 6.30 -3.33 -8.92
N LEU A 150 5.64 -2.29 -8.36
CA LEU A 150 4.20 -2.07 -8.49
C LEU A 150 3.86 -0.72 -9.15
N GLN A 151 4.84 0.03 -9.66
CA GLN A 151 4.65 1.40 -10.14
C GLN A 151 3.66 1.53 -11.32
N ASN A 152 3.43 0.43 -12.03
CA ASN A 152 2.52 0.31 -13.16
C ASN A 152 1.19 -0.36 -12.81
N LEU A 153 0.92 -0.59 -11.52
CA LEU A 153 -0.28 -1.27 -11.03
C LEU A 153 -1.09 -0.34 -10.13
N TRP A 154 -2.40 -0.32 -10.36
CA TRP A 154 -3.36 0.30 -9.45
C TRP A 154 -3.71 -0.65 -8.31
N GLU A 155 -4.23 -0.08 -7.23
CA GLU A 155 -4.53 -0.77 -5.97
C GLU A 155 -5.44 -2.00 -6.18
N LEU A 156 -6.41 -1.92 -7.11
CA LEU A 156 -7.31 -3.02 -7.47
C LEU A 156 -6.53 -4.24 -7.99
N ARG A 157 -5.61 -4.02 -8.94
CA ARG A 157 -4.79 -5.09 -9.52
C ARG A 157 -3.79 -5.64 -8.52
N ILE A 158 -3.21 -4.79 -7.67
CA ILE A 158 -2.34 -5.24 -6.58
C ILE A 158 -3.12 -6.13 -5.61
N THR A 159 -4.38 -5.78 -5.30
CA THR A 159 -5.24 -6.57 -4.42
C THR A 159 -5.60 -7.91 -5.04
N GLU A 160 -5.89 -7.96 -6.34
CA GLU A 160 -6.09 -9.24 -7.04
C GLU A 160 -4.87 -10.16 -6.92
N ILE A 161 -3.67 -9.64 -7.22
CA ILE A 161 -2.42 -10.41 -7.13
C ILE A 161 -2.19 -10.87 -5.68
N PHE A 162 -2.44 -9.99 -4.71
CA PHE A 162 -2.37 -10.33 -3.29
C PHE A 162 -3.33 -11.49 -2.96
N CYS A 163 -4.58 -11.42 -3.40
CA CYS A 163 -5.58 -12.45 -3.14
C CYS A 163 -5.22 -13.80 -3.77
N GLN A 164 -4.61 -13.79 -4.95
CA GLN A 164 -4.19 -14.99 -5.67
C GLN A 164 -2.90 -15.61 -5.11
N ARG A 165 -1.92 -14.78 -4.69
CA ARG A 165 -0.56 -15.25 -4.38
C ARG A 165 -0.17 -15.20 -2.91
N CYS A 166 -0.93 -14.47 -2.08
CA CYS A 166 -0.57 -14.18 -0.69
C CYS A 166 -1.57 -14.72 0.33
N GLN A 167 -2.45 -15.66 -0.04
CA GLN A 167 -3.41 -16.29 0.88
C GLN A 167 -2.81 -16.76 2.22
N PRO A 168 -1.60 -17.34 2.26
CA PRO A 168 -1.01 -17.74 3.54
C PRO A 168 -0.81 -16.56 4.52
N TYR A 169 -0.76 -15.32 4.05
CA TYR A 169 -0.55 -14.14 4.89
C TYR A 169 -1.84 -13.46 5.34
N PHE A 170 -3.02 -13.91 4.90
CA PHE A 170 -4.31 -13.26 5.18
C PHE A 170 -4.59 -13.02 6.67
N GLN A 171 -4.15 -13.93 7.54
CA GLN A 171 -4.34 -13.83 8.99
C GLN A 171 -3.22 -13.05 9.71
N ILE A 172 -2.23 -12.56 8.97
CA ILE A 172 -1.04 -11.91 9.51
C ILE A 172 -0.88 -10.50 8.95
N PHE A 173 -1.23 -10.23 7.70
CA PHE A 173 -1.05 -8.89 7.14
C PHE A 173 -2.04 -7.88 7.76
N ALA A 174 -1.58 -6.65 7.94
CA ALA A 174 -2.41 -5.54 8.39
C ALA A 174 -1.76 -4.21 7.98
N SER A 175 -2.60 -3.26 7.55
CA SER A 175 -2.18 -1.88 7.22
C SER A 175 -3.10 -0.83 7.85
N CYS A 176 -3.91 -1.19 8.85
CA CYS A 176 -4.93 -0.35 9.48
C CYS A 176 -4.36 0.98 10.05
N ASN A 177 -5.11 2.08 9.92
CA ASN A 177 -4.75 3.40 10.43
C ASN A 177 -4.61 3.42 11.98
N GLU A 178 -5.30 2.51 12.66
CA GLU A 178 -5.34 2.41 14.13
C GLU A 178 -4.33 1.39 14.68
N ILE A 179 -3.32 1.00 13.90
CA ILE A 179 -2.22 0.15 14.41
C ILE A 179 -1.41 1.00 15.41
N THR A 180 -1.84 1.00 16.66
CA THR A 180 -1.09 1.55 17.79
C THR A 180 -0.79 0.44 18.80
N LYS A 181 0.27 0.66 19.59
CA LYS A 181 0.96 -0.26 20.51
C LYS A 181 0.03 -1.26 21.25
N GLY A 182 -0.25 -2.40 20.62
CA GLY A 182 -0.96 -3.53 21.23
C GLY A 182 -1.82 -4.35 20.27
N SER A 183 -2.48 -3.70 19.30
CA SER A 183 -3.29 -4.40 18.30
C SER A 183 -2.62 -4.35 16.93
N SER A 184 -1.78 -5.34 16.61
CA SER A 184 -1.28 -5.55 15.23
C SER A 184 -2.35 -6.19 14.33
N ARG A 185 -3.61 -5.77 14.48
CA ARG A 185 -4.79 -6.35 13.83
C ARG A 185 -5.64 -5.26 13.19
N TRP A 186 -6.53 -5.66 12.29
CA TRP A 186 -7.56 -4.78 11.72
C TRP A 186 -8.52 -4.32 12.81
N CYS A 187 -8.80 -3.01 12.88
CA CYS A 187 -9.80 -2.48 13.81
C CYS A 187 -11.24 -2.67 13.31
N ALA A 188 -11.42 -3.09 12.04
CA ALA A 188 -12.71 -3.34 11.41
C ALA A 188 -13.67 -2.12 11.40
N LYS A 189 -13.15 -0.90 11.57
CA LYS A 189 -13.98 0.32 11.65
C LYS A 189 -13.44 1.56 10.94
N CYS A 190 -12.14 1.62 10.62
CA CYS A 190 -11.58 2.78 9.93
C CYS A 190 -11.74 2.67 8.40
N GLU A 191 -11.69 3.80 7.70
CA GLU A 191 -11.79 3.90 6.23
C GLU A 191 -10.87 2.94 5.50
N LYS A 192 -9.64 2.74 6.01
CA LYS A 192 -8.66 1.82 5.41
C LYS A 192 -9.03 0.35 5.58
N CYS A 193 -9.73 0.00 6.68
CA CYS A 193 -10.29 -1.35 6.83
C CYS A 193 -11.39 -1.57 5.79
N CYS A 194 -12.33 -0.62 5.68
CA CYS A 194 -13.43 -0.69 4.72
C CYS A 194 -12.92 -0.78 3.28
N PHE A 195 -11.92 0.04 2.94
CA PHE A 195 -11.30 0.05 1.62
C PHE A 195 -10.65 -1.29 1.25
N VAL A 196 -9.77 -1.83 2.12
CA VAL A 196 -9.12 -3.12 1.84
C VAL A 196 -10.13 -4.27 1.84
N PHE A 197 -11.12 -4.25 2.74
CA PHE A 197 -12.21 -5.23 2.75
C PHE A 197 -12.99 -5.23 1.45
N LEU A 198 -13.39 -4.05 0.96
CA LEU A 198 -14.09 -3.87 -0.31
C LEU A 198 -13.29 -4.47 -1.46
N LEU A 199 -12.01 -4.09 -1.59
CA LEU A 199 -11.16 -4.60 -2.66
C LEU A 199 -10.93 -6.12 -2.57
N MET A 200 -10.70 -6.65 -1.37
CA MET A 200 -10.54 -8.10 -1.20
C MET A 200 -11.82 -8.86 -1.54
N SER A 201 -12.99 -8.33 -1.17
CA SER A 201 -14.30 -8.95 -1.43
C SER A 201 -14.57 -9.19 -2.92
N ALA A 202 -13.90 -8.46 -3.81
CA ALA A 202 -13.98 -8.67 -5.25
C ALA A 202 -13.24 -9.93 -5.74
N PHE A 203 -12.30 -10.46 -4.96
CA PHE A 203 -11.36 -11.52 -5.41
C PHE A 203 -11.31 -12.74 -4.48
N VAL A 204 -11.98 -12.72 -3.33
CA VAL A 204 -12.06 -13.87 -2.42
C VAL A 204 -13.50 -14.16 -2.03
N GLU A 205 -13.78 -15.42 -1.74
CA GLU A 205 -15.10 -15.84 -1.27
C GLU A 205 -15.47 -15.11 0.04
N PRO A 206 -16.74 -14.70 0.22
CA PRO A 206 -17.15 -13.86 1.35
C PRO A 206 -16.69 -14.39 2.72
N PRO A 207 -16.84 -15.69 3.06
CA PRO A 207 -16.38 -16.21 4.35
C PRO A 207 -14.88 -16.01 4.59
N LEU A 208 -14.07 -16.08 3.53
CA LEU A 208 -12.63 -15.87 3.64
C LEU A 208 -12.31 -14.39 3.88
N ALA A 209 -12.98 -13.47 3.17
CA ALA A 209 -12.86 -12.03 3.42
C ALA A 209 -13.22 -11.70 4.88
N TRP A 210 -14.36 -12.18 5.36
CA TRP A 210 -14.82 -11.92 6.73
C TRP A 210 -13.83 -12.44 7.77
N SER A 211 -13.23 -13.61 7.54
CA SER A 211 -12.24 -14.19 8.45
C SER A 211 -10.98 -13.33 8.62
N VAL A 212 -10.62 -12.48 7.64
CA VAL A 212 -9.45 -11.59 7.72
C VAL A 212 -9.71 -10.42 8.68
N PHE A 213 -10.94 -9.90 8.64
CA PHE A 213 -11.34 -8.73 9.43
C PHE A 213 -12.07 -9.09 10.72
N GLY A 214 -12.44 -10.37 10.88
CA GLY A 214 -13.18 -10.91 12.02
C GLY A 214 -14.69 -10.81 11.90
N THR A 215 -15.22 -10.06 10.94
CA THR A 215 -16.66 -9.87 10.70
C THR A 215 -16.94 -9.49 9.24
N ASN A 216 -18.21 -9.53 8.84
CA ASN A 216 -18.67 -8.98 7.57
C ASN A 216 -18.89 -7.47 7.69
N LEU A 217 -17.96 -6.65 7.20
CA LEU A 217 -18.09 -5.18 7.33
C LEU A 217 -19.28 -4.60 6.57
N PHE A 218 -19.82 -5.30 5.55
CA PHE A 218 -21.01 -4.83 4.83
C PHE A 218 -22.29 -4.90 5.67
N GLU A 219 -22.31 -5.67 6.76
CA GLU A 219 -23.45 -5.78 7.68
C GLU A 219 -23.40 -4.76 8.84
N GLU A 220 -22.29 -4.03 8.97
CA GLU A 220 -22.11 -3.03 10.03
C GLU A 220 -22.73 -1.69 9.60
N LEU A 221 -23.94 -1.40 10.08
CA LEU A 221 -24.70 -0.17 9.73
C LEU A 221 -23.90 1.12 9.97
N SER A 222 -23.03 1.16 10.98
CA SER A 222 -22.19 2.33 11.26
C SER A 222 -21.16 2.64 10.16
N LEU A 223 -20.87 1.67 9.27
CA LEU A 223 -19.91 1.81 8.18
C LEU A 223 -20.56 2.18 6.83
N GLU A 224 -21.90 2.26 6.77
CA GLU A 224 -22.63 2.52 5.53
C GLU A 224 -22.16 3.80 4.84
N GLU A 225 -22.08 4.91 5.59
CA GLU A 225 -21.62 6.20 5.05
C GLU A 225 -20.14 6.17 4.66
N THR A 226 -19.32 5.36 5.34
CA THR A 226 -17.92 5.15 4.95
C THR A 226 -17.82 4.43 3.61
N PHE A 227 -18.57 3.35 3.40
CA PHE A 227 -18.61 2.66 2.11
C PHE A 227 -19.17 3.57 1.02
N LYS A 228 -20.26 4.31 1.29
CA LYS A 228 -20.78 5.31 0.34
C LYS A 228 -19.73 6.35 -0.03
N SER A 229 -18.98 6.89 0.92
CA SER A 229 -17.91 7.85 0.63
C SER A 229 -16.81 7.25 -0.24
N LEU A 230 -16.43 6.00 -0.02
CA LEU A 230 -15.50 5.28 -0.88
C LEU A 230 -16.07 5.10 -2.30
N TYR A 231 -17.37 4.78 -2.43
CA TYR A 231 -18.04 4.70 -3.73
C TYR A 231 -18.20 6.07 -4.40
N VAL A 232 -18.44 7.14 -3.66
CA VAL A 232 -18.60 8.50 -4.19
C VAL A 232 -17.24 9.11 -4.57
N GLY A 233 -16.14 8.72 -3.92
CA GLY A 233 -14.80 8.98 -4.43
C GLY A 233 -14.52 8.29 -5.78
N ILE A 234 -15.22 7.19 -6.06
CA ILE A 234 -15.21 6.46 -7.35
C ILE A 234 -16.28 7.01 -8.31
N SER A 235 -17.36 7.59 -7.78
CA SER A 235 -18.57 7.96 -8.51
C SER A 235 -18.85 9.46 -8.51
N SER A 236 -17.90 10.32 -8.14
CA SER A 236 -18.09 11.77 -8.19
C SER A 236 -18.51 12.09 -9.62
N GLU A 237 -19.77 12.47 -9.77
CA GLU A 237 -20.26 13.09 -10.97
C GLU A 237 -19.33 14.26 -11.23
N VAL A 238 -18.66 14.16 -12.37
CA VAL A 238 -17.96 15.25 -13.02
C VAL A 238 -18.92 16.44 -13.01
N THR A 239 -18.78 17.36 -12.06
CA THR A 239 -19.10 18.75 -12.37
C THR A 239 -18.20 19.08 -13.56
N ASN A 240 -18.83 19.43 -14.68
CA ASN A 240 -18.36 19.50 -16.07
C ASN A 240 -16.97 20.09 -16.40
N ASP A 241 -16.09 20.36 -15.45
CA ASP A 241 -14.80 21.03 -15.64
C ASP A 241 -13.56 20.24 -15.18
N CYS A 242 -13.69 19.01 -14.68
CA CYS A 242 -12.53 18.18 -14.32
C CYS A 242 -12.58 16.80 -15.00
N GLN A 243 -11.58 16.53 -15.85
CA GLN A 243 -11.46 15.25 -16.55
C GLN A 243 -11.17 14.11 -15.57
N GLU A 244 -11.94 13.03 -15.65
CA GLU A 244 -11.75 11.82 -14.83
C GLU A 244 -10.35 11.22 -15.03
N GLY A 245 -9.74 10.77 -13.92
CA GLY A 245 -8.46 10.05 -13.96
C GLY A 245 -8.63 8.61 -14.47
N PRO A 246 -7.56 7.97 -15.01
CA PRO A 246 -7.62 6.62 -15.58
C PRO A 246 -8.09 5.54 -14.58
N GLU A 247 -7.72 5.67 -13.30
CA GLU A 247 -8.09 4.71 -12.24
C GLU A 247 -9.59 4.72 -11.95
N GLN A 248 -10.18 5.92 -11.90
CA GLN A 248 -11.61 6.08 -11.67
C GLN A 248 -12.41 5.47 -12.83
N GLN A 249 -11.90 5.57 -14.06
CA GLN A 249 -12.51 4.94 -15.24
C GLN A 249 -12.44 3.40 -15.18
N GLU A 250 -11.29 2.84 -14.81
CA GLU A 250 -11.10 1.38 -14.71
C GLU A 250 -11.95 0.78 -13.58
N GLN A 251 -11.93 1.39 -12.39
CA GLN A 251 -12.75 0.99 -11.25
C GLN A 251 -14.25 1.09 -11.56
N ARG A 252 -14.69 2.13 -12.26
CA ARG A 252 -16.10 2.28 -12.70
C ARG A 252 -16.51 1.18 -13.68
N GLN A 253 -15.65 0.82 -14.64
CA GLN A 253 -15.92 -0.28 -15.57
C GLN A 253 -16.02 -1.63 -14.87
N GLU A 254 -15.18 -1.90 -13.87
CA GLU A 254 -15.19 -3.15 -13.11
C GLU A 254 -16.44 -3.28 -12.21
N VAL A 255 -16.86 -2.18 -11.58
CA VAL A 255 -18.11 -2.12 -10.80
C VAL A 255 -19.34 -2.35 -11.70
N GLN A 256 -19.33 -1.82 -12.92
CA GLN A 256 -20.40 -2.09 -13.90
C GLN A 256 -20.41 -3.56 -14.36
N ARG A 257 -19.24 -4.19 -14.52
CA ARG A 257 -19.13 -5.63 -14.87
C ARG A 257 -19.54 -6.55 -13.72
N SER A 258 -19.27 -6.19 -12.46
CA SER A 258 -19.69 -6.98 -11.30
C SER A 258 -21.20 -6.92 -11.08
N ARG A 259 -21.85 -5.77 -11.35
CA ARG A 259 -23.32 -5.64 -11.33
C ARG A 259 -24.02 -6.53 -12.36
N SER A 260 -23.48 -6.65 -13.56
CA SER A 260 -24.06 -7.54 -14.58
C SER A 260 -23.90 -9.03 -14.23
N TYR A 261 -22.88 -9.38 -13.44
CA TYR A 261 -22.67 -10.74 -12.94
C TYR A 261 -23.65 -11.13 -11.83
N THR A 262 -24.06 -10.17 -10.98
CA THR A 262 -25.08 -10.38 -9.93
C THR A 262 -26.50 -10.44 -10.47
N ASP A 263 -26.84 -9.66 -11.50
CA ASP A 263 -28.18 -9.69 -12.12
C ASP A 263 -28.41 -10.95 -12.99
N GLY A 264 -27.33 -11.58 -13.50
CA GLY A 264 -27.41 -12.78 -14.33
C GLY A 264 -27.76 -14.09 -13.60
N ARG A 265 -27.71 -14.13 -12.25
CA ARG A 265 -28.05 -15.33 -11.44
C ARG A 265 -29.43 -15.29 -10.77
N GLY A 266 -30.18 -14.20 -10.92
CA GLY A 266 -31.49 -14.01 -10.25
C GLY A 266 -32.73 -14.41 -11.05
N GLY A 267 -32.60 -14.97 -12.26
CA GLY A 267 -33.72 -14.99 -13.22
C GLY A 267 -34.03 -16.33 -13.88
N LYS A 268 -34.14 -17.46 -13.17
CA LYS A 268 -34.95 -18.62 -13.59
C LYS A 268 -35.45 -19.42 -12.40
N GLY A 269 -36.63 -19.06 -11.89
CA GLY A 269 -37.35 -19.86 -10.90
C GLY A 269 -38.77 -19.34 -10.66
N GLY A 270 -39.76 -20.01 -11.25
CA GLY A 270 -41.20 -19.76 -11.07
C GLY A 270 -41.82 -19.08 -12.30
N GLY A 271 -42.87 -19.59 -12.94
CA GLY A 271 -43.72 -20.77 -12.72
C GLY A 271 -44.81 -20.77 -13.82
N GLY A 272 -45.56 -21.87 -13.92
CA GLY A 272 -46.76 -21.97 -14.78
C GLY A 272 -46.57 -22.85 -16.00
#